data_AF-A0A534PK85-F1
#
_entry.id   AF-A0A534PK85-F1
#
_cell.length_a   1.000
_cell.length_b   1.000
_cell.length_c   1.000
_cell.angle_alpha   90.00
_cell.angle_beta   90.00
_cell.angle_gamma   90.00
#
_symmetry.space_group_name_H-M   'P 1'
#
loop_
_entity.id
_entity.type
_entity.pdbx_description
1 polymer ?
#
loop_
_entity_poly.entity_id
_entity_poly.type
_entity_poly.pdbx_seq_one_letter_code
_entity_poly.pdbx_strand_id
1 'polypeptide(L)'
;MSKRRLLALSLLGAAAALLPGHSPYRQWYVYRATHLVVVTDEARPGALAIASAVASAIAARWPQTKAVPAAARSPVEVVKLLSTGQLQVGLLPAAEALEALEGRGRFAEEDKVPLRALAVLGGDLLVVLEGCARQRAYDIAQALVESREKGPLAKKRSLQGPAPIPFHPGALDYFEGRTAAKEG
;
A
#
# COMPACT_ATOMS: atom_id res chain seq x y z
N MET A 1 51.36 -23.95 -33.75
CA MET A 1 50.41 -23.90 -32.60
C MET A 1 49.05 -24.42 -33.05
N SER A 2 48.51 -25.44 -32.36
CA SER A 2 47.35 -26.23 -32.80
C SER A 2 46.03 -25.46 -32.66
N LYS A 3 45.21 -25.50 -33.72
CA LYS A 3 43.87 -24.86 -33.87
C LYS A 3 42.87 -25.24 -32.76
N ARG A 4 43.20 -26.22 -31.91
CA ARG A 4 42.36 -26.68 -30.79
C ARG A 4 42.43 -25.80 -29.54
N ARG A 5 43.47 -24.97 -29.36
CA ARG A 5 43.60 -24.10 -28.17
C ARG A 5 42.90 -22.75 -28.31
N LEU A 6 42.58 -22.31 -29.52
CA LEU A 6 41.85 -21.05 -29.78
C LEU A 6 40.33 -21.20 -29.58
N LEU A 7 39.78 -22.41 -29.71
CA LEU A 7 38.35 -22.67 -29.50
C LEU A 7 37.96 -22.79 -28.01
N ALA A 8 38.92 -23.09 -27.12
CA ALA A 8 38.63 -23.20 -25.69
C ALA A 8 38.52 -21.82 -25.00
N LEU A 9 39.11 -20.78 -25.57
CA LEU A 9 39.09 -19.41 -25.01
C LEU A 9 37.87 -18.61 -25.45
N SER A 10 37.21 -18.94 -26.56
CA SER A 10 35.95 -18.29 -26.97
C SER A 10 34.73 -18.80 -26.18
N LEU A 11 34.78 -20.02 -25.64
CA LEU A 11 33.68 -20.59 -24.84
C LEU A 11 33.62 -20.05 -23.39
N LEU A 12 34.74 -19.55 -22.86
CA LEU A 12 34.76 -18.91 -21.52
C LEU A 12 34.32 -17.44 -21.57
N GLY A 13 34.49 -16.74 -22.69
CA GLY A 13 34.02 -15.36 -22.86
C GLY A 13 32.50 -15.23 -23.03
N ALA A 14 31.84 -16.26 -23.57
CA ALA A 14 30.39 -16.26 -23.77
C ALA A 14 29.59 -16.58 -22.49
N ALA A 15 30.21 -17.20 -21.48
CA ALA A 15 29.52 -17.56 -20.23
C ALA A 15 29.42 -16.39 -19.23
N ALA A 16 30.27 -15.36 -19.34
CA ALA A 16 30.24 -14.21 -18.43
C ALA A 16 29.17 -13.16 -18.78
N ALA A 17 28.53 -13.26 -19.96
CA ALA A 17 27.51 -12.32 -20.41
C ALA A 17 26.06 -12.74 -20.04
N LEU A 18 25.88 -13.89 -19.37
CA LEU A 18 24.57 -14.44 -19.00
C LEU A 18 24.30 -14.48 -17.50
N LEU A 19 25.01 -13.65 -16.72
CA LEU A 19 24.51 -13.30 -15.39
C LEU A 19 23.52 -12.15 -15.58
N PRO A 20 22.20 -12.35 -15.45
CA PRO A 20 21.29 -11.23 -15.34
C PRO A 20 21.60 -10.51 -14.03
N GLY A 21 22.53 -9.55 -14.09
CA GLY A 21 22.69 -8.48 -13.10
C GLY A 21 21.54 -7.47 -13.19
N HIS A 22 20.34 -7.92 -13.55
CA HIS A 22 19.13 -7.12 -13.40
C HIS A 22 18.67 -7.33 -11.99
N SER A 23 18.97 -6.36 -11.13
CA SER A 23 18.41 -6.36 -9.80
C SER A 23 16.87 -6.49 -9.90
N PRO A 24 16.23 -7.32 -9.06
CA PRO A 24 14.79 -7.57 -9.12
C PRO A 24 13.96 -6.28 -8.94
N TYR A 25 14.59 -5.19 -8.50
CA TYR A 25 14.00 -3.87 -8.33
C TYR A 25 13.35 -3.32 -9.60
N ARG A 26 13.86 -3.60 -10.81
CA ARG A 26 13.25 -3.04 -12.04
C ARG A 26 11.89 -3.67 -12.34
N GLN A 27 11.77 -5.00 -12.22
CA GLN A 27 10.51 -5.71 -12.39
C GLN A 27 9.52 -5.35 -11.26
N TRP A 28 10.03 -5.21 -10.03
CA TRP A 28 9.26 -4.77 -8.87
C TRP A 28 8.73 -3.32 -9.01
N TYR A 29 9.53 -2.41 -9.59
CA TYR A 29 9.14 -1.03 -9.86
C TYR A 29 8.01 -0.95 -10.89
N VAL A 30 8.12 -1.69 -12.01
CA VAL A 30 7.06 -1.76 -13.04
C VAL A 30 5.77 -2.40 -12.48
N TYR A 31 5.90 -3.41 -11.63
CA TYR A 31 4.77 -4.02 -10.96
C TYR A 31 3.98 -3.00 -10.13
N ARG A 32 4.65 -2.20 -9.29
CA ARG A 32 4.00 -1.20 -8.41
C ARG A 32 3.58 0.08 -9.13
N ALA A 33 4.20 0.39 -10.27
CA ALA A 33 3.73 1.44 -11.16
C ALA A 33 2.37 1.08 -11.80
N THR A 34 2.01 -0.20 -11.83
CA THR A 34 0.79 -0.71 -12.48
C THR A 34 -0.21 -1.37 -11.52
N HIS A 35 0.16 -1.56 -10.25
CA HIS A 35 -0.66 -2.20 -9.21
C HIS A 35 -0.75 -1.31 -7.97
N LEU A 36 -1.97 -0.99 -7.53
CA LEU A 36 -2.21 -0.41 -6.22
C LEU A 36 -2.12 -1.51 -5.17
N VAL A 37 -1.10 -1.46 -4.33
CA VAL A 37 -0.89 -2.46 -3.29
C VAL A 37 -1.43 -1.95 -1.96
N VAL A 38 -2.31 -2.72 -1.34
CA VAL A 38 -2.82 -2.51 0.02
C VAL A 38 -2.00 -3.38 0.96
N VAL A 39 -1.06 -2.78 1.67
CA VAL A 39 -0.16 -3.53 2.55
C VAL A 39 -0.67 -3.60 3.97
N THR A 40 -0.54 -4.76 4.59
CA THR A 40 -0.75 -5.00 6.02
C THR A 40 0.46 -5.73 6.58
N ASP A 41 0.56 -5.90 7.89
CA ASP A 41 1.52 -6.82 8.49
C ASP A 41 0.96 -8.27 8.54
N GLU A 42 1.85 -9.24 8.36
CA GLU A 42 1.54 -10.68 8.36
C GLU A 42 1.28 -11.26 9.75
N ALA A 43 1.79 -10.59 10.78
CA ALA A 43 1.71 -11.05 12.17
C ALA A 43 0.27 -11.00 12.74
N ARG A 44 -0.65 -10.27 12.09
CA ARG A 44 -2.04 -10.10 12.55
C ARG A 44 -3.01 -11.05 11.84
N PRO A 45 -3.66 -11.97 12.58
CA PRO A 45 -4.72 -12.81 12.04
C PRO A 45 -5.86 -11.98 11.44
N GLY A 46 -6.28 -12.31 10.22
CA GLY A 46 -7.39 -11.65 9.53
C GLY A 46 -7.07 -10.32 8.85
N ALA A 47 -5.93 -9.69 9.13
CA ALA A 47 -5.56 -8.41 8.52
C ALA A 47 -5.39 -8.52 6.99
N LEU A 48 -4.82 -9.63 6.51
CA LEU A 48 -4.71 -9.91 5.07
C LEU A 48 -6.08 -10.07 4.40
N ALA A 49 -7.08 -10.63 5.10
CA ALA A 49 -8.43 -10.75 4.58
C ALA A 49 -9.10 -9.38 4.44
N ILE A 50 -8.87 -8.46 5.40
CA ILE A 50 -9.33 -7.07 5.30
C ILE A 50 -8.64 -6.37 4.14
N ALA A 51 -7.31 -6.46 4.04
CA ALA A 51 -6.55 -5.88 2.94
C ALA A 51 -7.01 -6.39 1.57
N SER A 52 -7.33 -7.70 1.47
CA SER A 52 -7.86 -8.33 0.26
C SER A 52 -9.25 -7.78 -0.09
N ALA A 53 -10.12 -7.59 0.90
CA ALA A 53 -11.43 -6.98 0.69
C ALA A 53 -11.33 -5.54 0.20
N VAL A 54 -10.41 -4.75 0.78
CA VAL A 54 -10.12 -3.38 0.35
C VAL A 54 -9.59 -3.35 -1.08
N ALA A 55 -8.59 -4.19 -1.40
CA ALA A 55 -8.06 -4.29 -2.75
C ALA A 55 -9.14 -4.69 -3.77
N SER A 56 -10.00 -5.64 -3.41
CA SER A 56 -11.13 -6.07 -4.24
C SER A 56 -12.14 -4.95 -4.48
N ALA A 57 -12.45 -4.15 -3.45
CA ALA A 57 -13.32 -2.98 -3.57
C ALA A 57 -12.77 -1.95 -4.56
N ILE A 58 -11.47 -1.64 -4.44
CA ILE A 58 -10.77 -0.72 -5.33
C ILE A 58 -10.75 -1.27 -6.77
N ALA A 59 -10.42 -2.54 -6.95
CA ALA A 59 -10.36 -3.19 -8.26
C ALA A 59 -11.73 -3.33 -8.93
N ALA A 60 -12.81 -3.52 -8.17
CA ALA A 60 -14.16 -3.59 -8.71
C ALA A 60 -14.61 -2.27 -9.36
N ARG A 61 -14.16 -1.14 -8.81
CA ARG A 61 -14.46 0.19 -9.35
C ARG A 61 -13.44 0.64 -10.40
N TRP A 62 -12.17 0.34 -10.18
CA TRP A 62 -11.07 0.68 -11.08
C TRP A 62 -10.20 -0.53 -11.39
N PRO A 63 -10.62 -1.40 -12.33
CA PRO A 63 -9.87 -2.60 -12.69
C PRO A 63 -8.44 -2.32 -13.15
N GLN A 64 -8.20 -1.17 -13.77
CA GLN A 64 -6.89 -0.73 -14.23
C GLN A 64 -5.88 -0.51 -13.11
N THR A 65 -6.33 -0.30 -11.86
CA THR A 65 -5.43 -0.19 -10.70
C THR A 65 -4.79 -1.52 -10.34
N LYS A 66 -5.34 -2.65 -10.84
CA LYS A 66 -4.91 -4.01 -10.52
C LYS A 66 -4.63 -4.17 -9.02
N ALA A 67 -5.55 -3.67 -8.20
CA ALA A 67 -5.31 -3.57 -6.77
C ALA A 67 -5.15 -4.96 -6.14
N VAL A 68 -4.12 -5.12 -5.30
CA VAL A 68 -3.78 -6.40 -4.65
C VAL A 68 -3.42 -6.20 -3.18
N PRO A 69 -3.74 -7.17 -2.31
CA PRO A 69 -3.21 -7.16 -0.95
C PRO A 69 -1.75 -7.62 -0.92
N ALA A 70 -0.99 -7.10 0.04
CA ALA A 70 0.35 -7.60 0.37
C ALA A 70 0.56 -7.65 1.88
N ALA A 71 1.44 -8.54 2.33
CA ALA A 71 1.83 -8.65 3.72
C ALA A 71 3.31 -8.27 3.89
N ALA A 72 3.58 -7.38 4.84
CA ALA A 72 4.91 -7.04 5.33
C ALA A 72 5.17 -7.80 6.64
N ARG A 73 6.44 -7.90 7.06
CA ARG A 73 6.82 -8.67 8.26
C ARG A 73 6.36 -8.02 9.55
N SER A 74 6.21 -6.70 9.54
CA SER A 74 5.83 -5.94 10.73
C SER A 74 5.14 -4.61 10.39
N PRO A 75 4.41 -4.02 11.34
CA PRO A 75 3.85 -2.67 11.20
C PRO A 75 4.90 -1.58 10.91
N VAL A 76 6.11 -1.72 11.47
CA VAL A 76 7.23 -0.82 11.17
C VAL A 76 7.60 -0.88 9.69
N GLU A 77 7.61 -2.08 9.11
CA GLU A 77 7.86 -2.26 7.68
C GLU A 77 6.72 -1.70 6.82
N VAL A 78 5.45 -1.86 7.24
CA VAL A 78 4.31 -1.22 6.57
C VAL A 78 4.51 0.31 6.49
N VAL A 79 4.81 0.95 7.61
CA VAL A 79 5.00 2.41 7.69
C VAL A 79 6.22 2.84 6.87
N LYS A 80 7.32 2.08 6.92
CA LYS A 80 8.52 2.33 6.11
C LYS A 80 8.25 2.23 4.61
N LEU A 81 7.45 1.26 4.18
CA LEU A 81 7.02 1.12 2.79
C LEU A 81 6.16 2.31 2.36
N LEU A 82 5.34 2.87 3.24
CA LEU A 82 4.58 4.10 2.94
C LEU A 82 5.52 5.31 2.87
N SER A 83 6.32 5.56 3.91
CA SER A 83 7.16 6.77 4.02
C SER A 83 8.20 6.88 2.92
N THR A 84 8.74 5.76 2.45
CA THR A 84 9.68 5.72 1.32
C THR A 84 9.00 5.84 -0.05
N GLY A 85 7.68 6.05 -0.11
CA GLY A 85 6.91 6.13 -1.35
C GLY A 85 6.82 4.81 -2.12
N GLN A 86 7.30 3.74 -1.51
CA GLN A 86 7.29 2.42 -2.07
C GLN A 86 5.85 1.91 -2.22
N LEU A 87 5.02 2.07 -1.20
CA LEU A 87 3.58 1.78 -1.22
C LEU A 87 2.75 3.02 -0.91
N GLN A 88 1.50 2.97 -1.34
CA GLN A 88 0.61 4.12 -1.27
C GLN A 88 -0.46 3.98 -0.18
N VAL A 89 -0.88 2.74 0.14
CA VAL A 89 -2.00 2.45 1.03
C VAL A 89 -1.58 1.35 2.02
N GLY A 90 -1.79 1.61 3.32
CA GLY A 90 -1.52 0.66 4.39
C GLY A 90 -2.74 0.36 5.25
N LEU A 91 -2.75 -0.80 5.88
CA LEU A 91 -3.71 -1.22 6.89
C LEU A 91 -2.94 -1.44 8.20
N LEU A 92 -3.26 -0.65 9.22
CA LEU A 92 -2.59 -0.68 10.51
C LEU A 92 -3.61 -0.69 11.65
N PRO A 93 -3.31 -1.31 12.80
CA PRO A 93 -4.05 -1.06 14.03
C PRO A 93 -4.08 0.44 14.35
N ALA A 94 -5.21 0.93 14.85
CA ALA A 94 -5.38 2.35 15.13
C ALA A 94 -4.33 2.91 16.12
N ALA A 95 -3.93 2.12 17.11
CA ALA A 95 -2.89 2.49 18.07
C ALA A 95 -1.52 2.65 17.38
N GLU A 96 -1.15 1.74 16.49
CA GLU A 96 0.15 1.79 15.80
C GLU A 96 0.20 2.92 14.76
N ALA A 97 -0.92 3.21 14.11
CA ALA A 97 -1.02 4.38 13.23
C ALA A 97 -0.80 5.70 13.99
N LEU A 98 -1.32 5.80 15.23
CA LEU A 98 -1.05 6.94 16.11
C LEU A 98 0.42 6.98 16.53
N GLU A 99 0.99 5.85 16.93
CA GLU A 99 2.40 5.76 17.32
C GLU A 99 3.35 6.18 16.19
N ALA A 100 3.05 5.78 14.95
CA ALA A 100 3.80 6.18 13.77
C ALA A 100 3.67 7.68 13.44
N LEU A 101 2.47 8.25 13.64
CA LEU A 101 2.25 9.69 13.46
C LEU A 101 3.02 10.52 14.49
N GLU A 102 3.07 10.04 15.72
CA GLU A 102 3.72 10.74 16.83
C GLU A 102 5.22 10.46 16.93
N GLY A 103 5.72 9.42 16.25
CA GLY A 103 7.11 8.95 16.34
C GLY A 103 7.43 8.38 17.71
N ARG A 104 6.57 7.50 18.23
CA ARG A 104 6.73 6.90 19.56
C ARG A 104 6.56 5.38 19.52
N GLY A 105 6.73 4.74 20.68
CA GLY A 105 6.55 3.30 20.81
C GLY A 105 7.50 2.54 19.88
N ARG A 106 6.94 1.69 19.03
CA ARG A 106 7.71 0.91 18.05
C ARG A 106 8.33 1.74 16.92
N PHE A 107 7.91 3.00 16.79
CA PHE A 107 8.39 3.95 15.78
C PHE A 107 9.29 5.03 16.37
N ALA A 108 9.79 4.85 17.61
CA ALA A 108 10.65 5.84 18.27
C ALA A 108 12.02 6.04 17.59
N GLU A 109 12.51 5.01 16.90
CA GLU A 109 13.76 5.04 16.12
C GLU A 109 13.55 5.49 14.67
N GLU A 110 12.30 5.75 14.26
CA GLU A 110 11.93 6.16 12.91
C GLU A 110 11.47 7.63 12.91
N ASP A 111 11.55 8.29 11.76
CA ASP A 111 10.98 9.63 11.61
C ASP A 111 9.45 9.59 11.74
N LYS A 112 8.87 10.67 12.27
CA LYS A 112 7.41 10.85 12.32
C LYS A 112 6.85 10.75 10.91
N VAL A 113 5.87 9.86 10.73
CA VAL A 113 5.24 9.66 9.42
C VAL A 113 3.88 10.34 9.42
N PRO A 114 3.65 11.36 8.56
CA PRO A 114 2.39 12.10 8.54
C PRO A 114 1.28 11.23 7.91
N LEU A 115 0.74 10.30 8.70
CA LEU A 115 -0.33 9.40 8.28
C LEU A 115 -1.68 10.09 8.39
N ARG A 116 -2.56 9.79 7.43
CA ARG A 116 -3.96 10.20 7.40
C ARG A 116 -4.87 8.98 7.24
N ALA A 117 -5.96 8.93 7.99
CA ALA A 117 -6.95 7.86 7.86
C ALA A 117 -7.82 8.06 6.61
N LEU A 118 -8.01 7.01 5.82
CA LEU A 118 -9.03 6.94 4.78
C LEU A 118 -10.33 6.33 5.31
N ALA A 119 -10.22 5.35 6.20
CA ALA A 119 -11.36 4.65 6.75
C ALA A 119 -11.01 3.89 8.03
N VAL A 120 -12.02 3.70 8.89
CA VAL A 120 -11.98 2.81 10.06
C VAL A 120 -12.57 1.46 9.68
N LEU A 121 -11.80 0.40 9.90
CA LEU A 121 -12.11 -0.99 9.56
C LEU A 121 -12.01 -1.88 10.80
N GLY A 122 -12.98 -1.73 11.71
CA GLY A 122 -12.97 -2.45 12.98
C GLY A 122 -11.99 -1.82 13.98
N GLY A 123 -10.91 -2.53 14.32
CA GLY A 123 -9.79 -2.01 15.12
C GLY A 123 -8.66 -1.41 14.27
N ASP A 124 -8.77 -1.55 12.95
CA ASP A 124 -7.76 -1.12 12.00
C ASP A 124 -8.14 0.19 11.32
N LEU A 125 -7.14 0.90 10.84
CA LEU A 125 -7.27 2.05 9.97
C LEU A 125 -6.67 1.71 8.61
N LEU A 126 -7.41 2.05 7.57
CA LEU A 126 -6.82 2.21 6.25
C LEU A 126 -6.15 3.58 6.21
N VAL A 127 -4.85 3.62 5.95
CA VAL A 127 -4.03 4.83 6.03
C VAL A 127 -3.29 5.11 4.74
N VAL A 128 -2.99 6.40 4.53
CA VAL A 128 -2.12 6.93 3.48
C VAL A 128 -1.21 8.00 4.07
N LEU A 129 -0.18 8.40 3.34
CA LEU A 129 0.56 9.62 3.66
C LEU A 129 -0.30 10.86 3.45
N GLU A 130 -0.02 11.92 4.19
CA GLU A 130 -0.67 13.23 4.05
C GLU A 130 -0.54 13.83 2.66
N GLY A 131 0.57 13.56 1.95
CA GLY A 131 0.76 13.98 0.56
C GLY A 131 -0.03 13.18 -0.47
N CYS A 132 -0.93 12.28 -0.06
CA CYS A 132 -1.79 11.56 -0.99
C CYS A 132 -2.72 12.55 -1.72
N ALA A 133 -2.86 12.39 -3.04
CA ALA A 133 -3.73 13.25 -3.82
C ALA A 133 -5.17 13.18 -3.27
N ARG A 134 -5.79 14.35 -3.12
CA ARG A 134 -7.14 14.49 -2.55
C ARG A 134 -8.17 13.65 -3.29
N GLN A 135 -8.13 13.67 -4.62
CA GLN A 135 -8.98 12.84 -5.47
C GLN A 135 -8.77 11.34 -5.22
N ARG A 136 -7.53 10.88 -5.05
CA ARG A 136 -7.25 9.45 -4.78
C ARG A 136 -7.83 9.00 -3.44
N ALA A 137 -7.72 9.84 -2.41
CA ALA A 137 -8.31 9.54 -1.11
C ALA A 137 -9.85 9.50 -1.15
N TYR A 138 -10.47 10.44 -1.88
CA TYR A 138 -11.91 10.46 -2.15
C TYR A 138 -12.35 9.17 -2.87
N ASP A 139 -11.62 8.82 -3.93
CA ASP A 139 -11.88 7.65 -4.76
C ASP A 139 -11.81 6.36 -3.92
N ILE A 140 -10.76 6.17 -3.12
CA ILE A 140 -10.65 4.99 -2.26
C ILE A 140 -11.81 4.93 -1.25
N ALA A 141 -12.16 6.06 -0.61
CA ALA A 141 -13.30 6.11 0.31
C ALA A 141 -14.62 5.73 -0.37
N GLN A 142 -14.83 6.19 -1.61
CA GLN A 142 -15.97 5.83 -2.44
C GLN A 142 -16.03 4.33 -2.74
N ALA A 143 -14.93 3.75 -3.22
CA ALA A 143 -14.86 2.32 -3.53
C ALA A 143 -15.22 1.46 -2.32
N LEU A 144 -14.72 1.85 -1.13
CA LEU A 144 -15.03 1.14 0.12
C LEU A 144 -16.51 1.17 0.44
N VAL A 145 -17.17 2.32 0.36
CA VAL A 145 -18.62 2.45 0.67
C VAL A 145 -19.47 1.65 -0.33
N GLU A 146 -19.18 1.76 -1.61
CA GLU A 146 -19.92 1.05 -2.66
C GLU A 146 -19.78 -0.48 -2.55
N SER A 147 -18.61 -0.97 -2.10
CA SER A 147 -18.37 -2.40 -1.90
C SER A 147 -19.05 -3.00 -0.65
N ARG A 148 -19.63 -2.19 0.24
CA ARG A 148 -20.18 -2.65 1.54
C ARG A 148 -21.36 -3.60 1.42
N GLU A 149 -21.95 -3.71 0.24
CA GLU A 149 -23.07 -4.60 -0.02
C GLU A 149 -22.65 -6.07 -0.09
N LYS A 150 -21.36 -6.35 -0.33
CA LYS A 150 -20.85 -7.71 -0.55
C LYS A 150 -19.44 -7.86 0.07
N GLY A 151 -19.30 -8.61 1.17
CA GLY A 151 -17.99 -9.06 1.67
C GLY A 151 -17.60 -8.65 3.12
N PRO A 152 -16.32 -8.80 3.51
CA PRO A 152 -15.82 -8.59 4.88
C PRO A 152 -15.96 -7.16 5.41
N LEU A 153 -16.19 -6.18 4.52
CA LEU A 153 -16.38 -4.76 4.84
C LEU A 153 -17.83 -4.44 5.27
N ALA A 154 -18.67 -5.46 5.46
CA ALA A 154 -20.12 -5.34 5.60
C ALA A 154 -20.61 -4.42 6.73
N LYS A 155 -21.53 -3.52 6.32
CA LYS A 155 -22.52 -2.61 6.93
C LYS A 155 -22.61 -2.33 8.47
N LYS A 156 -21.86 -2.94 9.39
CA LYS A 156 -22.13 -2.79 10.84
C LYS A 156 -21.46 -1.59 11.53
N ARG A 157 -20.41 -0.98 10.97
CA ARG A 157 -19.70 0.18 11.57
C ARG A 157 -19.38 1.26 10.53
N SER A 158 -19.47 2.53 10.91
CA SER A 158 -19.12 3.68 10.05
C SER A 158 -17.65 3.59 9.61
N LEU A 159 -17.35 3.87 8.33
CA LEU A 159 -15.96 4.05 7.85
C LEU A 159 -15.37 5.37 8.37
N GLN A 160 -16.23 6.33 8.71
CA GLN A 160 -15.88 7.56 9.41
C GLN A 160 -16.14 7.40 10.91
N GLY A 161 -15.57 6.36 11.51
CA GLY A 161 -15.61 6.14 12.95
C GLY A 161 -14.60 7.02 13.70
N PRO A 162 -14.57 6.96 15.04
CA PRO A 162 -13.51 7.61 15.82
C PRO A 162 -12.15 7.03 15.42
N ALA A 163 -11.26 7.89 14.94
CA ALA A 163 -9.89 7.54 14.59
C ALA A 163 -8.93 8.37 15.45
N PRO A 164 -7.86 7.77 16.02
CA PRO A 164 -6.86 8.49 16.81
C PRO A 164 -5.95 9.39 15.97
N ILE A 165 -5.97 9.24 14.64
CA ILE A 165 -5.27 10.12 13.70
C ILE A 165 -6.29 10.87 12.83
N PRO A 166 -5.94 12.06 12.31
CA PRO A 166 -6.86 12.81 11.47
C PRO A 166 -7.17 12.07 10.16
N PHE A 167 -8.42 12.19 9.70
CA PHE A 167 -8.80 11.71 8.37
C PHE A 167 -8.16 12.54 7.27
N HIS A 168 -7.98 11.90 6.12
CA HIS A 168 -7.55 12.58 4.91
C HIS A 168 -8.68 13.50 4.40
N PRO A 169 -8.41 14.76 4.01
CA PRO A 169 -9.44 15.69 3.55
C PRO A 169 -10.29 15.14 2.39
N GLY A 170 -9.68 14.46 1.42
CA GLY A 170 -10.42 13.82 0.32
C GLY A 170 -11.37 12.69 0.76
N ALA A 171 -11.02 11.92 1.79
CA ALA A 171 -11.92 10.90 2.34
C ALA A 171 -13.11 11.55 3.07
N LEU A 172 -12.85 12.63 3.83
CA LEU A 172 -13.90 13.43 4.47
C LEU A 172 -14.84 14.06 3.44
N ASP A 173 -14.30 14.59 2.33
CA ASP A 173 -15.13 15.14 1.26
C ASP A 173 -16.14 14.11 0.76
N TYR A 174 -15.72 12.86 0.56
CA TYR A 174 -16.63 11.78 0.19
C TYR A 174 -17.68 11.49 1.28
N PHE A 175 -17.25 11.31 2.53
CA PHE A 175 -18.18 10.97 3.63
C PHE A 175 -19.19 12.08 3.93
N GLU A 176 -18.83 13.34 3.69
CA GLU A 176 -19.69 14.50 3.89
C GLU A 176 -20.50 14.88 2.64
N GLY A 177 -20.38 14.12 1.55
CA GLY A 177 -21.09 14.37 0.30
C GLY A 177 -20.59 15.59 -0.49
N ARG A 178 -19.40 16.10 -0.19
CA ARG A 178 -18.74 17.14 -0.98
C ARG A 178 -18.12 16.51 -2.22
N THR A 179 -18.26 17.15 -3.39
CA THR A 179 -17.46 16.75 -4.55
C THR A 179 -15.99 17.02 -4.27
N ALA A 180 -15.11 16.07 -4.62
CA ALA A 180 -13.66 16.30 -4.57
C ALA A 180 -13.33 17.60 -5.31
N ALA A 181 -12.83 18.61 -4.58
CA ALA A 181 -12.39 19.84 -5.21
C ALA A 181 -11.32 19.48 -6.24
N LYS A 182 -11.57 19.80 -7.53
CA LYS A 182 -10.54 19.69 -8.56
C LYS A 182 -9.41 20.63 -8.16
N GLU A 183 -8.30 20.07 -7.68
CA GLU A 183 -7.06 20.81 -7.56
C GLU A 183 -6.66 21.21 -8.98
N GLY A 184 -6.71 22.53 -9.24
CA GLY A 184 -6.32 23.16 -10.50
C GLY A 184 -4.83 23.47 -10.54
#